data_AF-A0A348W866-F1
#
_entry.id   AF-A0A348W866-F1
#
_cell.length_a   1.000
_cell.length_b   1.000
_cell.length_c   1.000
_cell.angle_alpha   90.00
_cell.angle_beta   90.00
_cell.angle_gamma   90.00
#
_symmetry.space_group_name_H-M   'P 1'
#
loop_
_entity.id
_entity.type
_entity.pdbx_description
1 polymer ?
#
loop_
_entity_poly.entity_id
_entity_poly.type
_entity_poly.pdbx_seq_one_letter_code
_entity_poly.pdbx_strand_id
1 'polypeptide(L)'
;MSTSNTAASYGSVAKTFHWLTALLILSNIGFGLVASWQAEAVQAAGAQPSAADLARAAWLFSTHKTLGVTIFFVALARILWAVTQPKPGLLNGDHGAEAILAELVHWLLYGSLVLVPLTGWIDHAATTGFAPIWWPFGQGLPFVPKDPHVAELFATLHYILQWVLIGAIALHVMGALKHHVIDKDATLRRMLPGNTRGEPTAKQPGHALPILGALAVWAVALLGANQLGWFPSTHDAPAAQVTQAEAEPGQWQVTSGELSIAIQQMGQEVSGQFANWTANITYDETPDAEGKHGAVEVSIDTGSLSLGSVTDQATGPDFLASGSFPTATFAAVLRQKEDRLVTDGILTIRSIEVPLSFPVTLSIEGDTATASGETSVDRRAFGIGDSVSDEGSLAFDVVISFDLTATRAE
;
A
#
# COMPACT_ATOMS: atom_id res chain seq x y z
N MET A 1 -25.12 35.27 -10.94
CA MET A 1 -24.15 34.82 -11.96
C MET A 1 -24.79 33.68 -12.74
N SER A 2 -24.50 33.52 -14.03
CA SER A 2 -24.97 32.35 -14.79
C SER A 2 -24.38 31.07 -14.19
N THR A 3 -25.17 30.00 -14.07
CA THR A 3 -24.70 28.69 -13.61
C THR A 3 -23.95 27.94 -14.70
N SER A 4 -24.39 28.08 -15.95
CA SER A 4 -23.83 27.44 -17.14
C SER A 4 -22.79 28.31 -17.86
N ASN A 5 -21.94 27.66 -18.64
CA ASN A 5 -20.99 28.34 -19.51
C ASN A 5 -21.68 28.97 -20.73
N THR A 6 -20.96 29.90 -21.37
CA THR A 6 -21.25 30.39 -22.72
C THR A 6 -19.98 30.27 -23.57
N ALA A 7 -20.06 30.57 -24.87
CA ALA A 7 -18.86 30.63 -25.71
C ALA A 7 -17.80 31.66 -25.24
N ALA A 8 -18.20 32.65 -24.42
CA ALA A 8 -17.35 33.77 -24.01
C ALA A 8 -17.04 33.81 -22.49
N SER A 9 -17.71 33.00 -21.67
CA SER A 9 -17.55 33.04 -20.21
C SER A 9 -17.85 31.71 -19.54
N TYR A 10 -17.17 31.46 -18.41
CA TYR A 10 -17.46 30.32 -17.53
C TYR A 10 -18.63 30.65 -16.60
N GLY A 11 -19.49 29.66 -16.37
CA GLY A 11 -20.56 29.71 -15.37
C GLY A 11 -20.03 29.50 -13.95
N SER A 12 -20.85 29.83 -12.95
CA SER A 12 -20.47 29.72 -11.54
C SER A 12 -20.15 28.28 -11.14
N VAL A 13 -20.86 27.28 -11.68
CA VAL A 13 -20.62 25.86 -11.36
C VAL A 13 -19.22 25.42 -11.82
N ALA A 14 -18.83 25.78 -13.05
CA ALA A 14 -17.50 25.48 -13.57
C ALA A 14 -16.38 26.15 -12.74
N LYS A 15 -16.59 27.41 -12.34
CA LYS A 15 -15.66 28.15 -11.47
C LYS A 15 -15.54 27.51 -10.09
N THR A 16 -16.65 27.12 -9.48
CA THR A 16 -16.66 26.44 -8.18
C THR A 16 -15.91 25.12 -8.26
N PHE A 17 -16.19 24.27 -9.25
CA PHE A 17 -15.43 23.04 -9.45
C PHE A 17 -13.95 23.30 -9.64
N HIS A 18 -13.57 24.27 -10.47
CA HIS A 18 -12.16 24.61 -10.69
C HIS A 18 -11.46 25.00 -9.38
N TRP A 19 -11.98 25.96 -8.64
CA TRP A 19 -11.33 26.46 -7.42
C TRP A 19 -11.40 25.47 -6.26
N LEU A 20 -12.48 24.68 -6.16
CA LEU A 20 -12.56 23.57 -5.20
C LEU A 20 -11.50 22.51 -5.52
N THR A 21 -11.40 22.07 -6.77
CA THR A 21 -10.36 21.12 -7.20
C THR A 21 -8.96 21.68 -6.93
N ALA A 22 -8.71 22.95 -7.24
CA ALA A 22 -7.42 23.59 -6.98
C ALA A 22 -7.08 23.62 -5.48
N LEU A 23 -8.02 24.01 -4.63
CA LEU A 23 -7.85 24.01 -3.18
C LEU A 23 -7.52 22.61 -2.66
N LEU A 24 -8.33 21.61 -3.03
CA LEU A 24 -8.14 20.24 -2.58
C LEU A 24 -6.78 19.67 -3.01
N ILE A 25 -6.39 19.86 -4.28
CA ILE A 25 -5.12 19.35 -4.79
C ILE A 25 -3.93 20.02 -4.12
N LEU A 26 -3.93 21.36 -3.99
CA LEU A 26 -2.83 22.07 -3.35
C LEU A 26 -2.68 21.68 -1.87
N SER A 27 -3.80 21.50 -1.16
CA SER A 27 -3.79 20.96 0.20
C SER A 27 -3.24 19.52 0.22
N ASN A 28 -3.68 18.65 -0.69
CA ASN A 28 -3.28 17.26 -0.71
C ASN A 28 -1.79 17.05 -1.04
N ILE A 29 -1.25 17.86 -1.97
CA ILE A 29 0.19 17.92 -2.26
C ILE A 29 0.96 18.35 -0.99
N GLY A 30 0.45 19.36 -0.27
CA GLY A 30 1.04 19.79 1.00
C GLY A 30 1.10 18.67 2.04
N PHE A 31 0.01 17.92 2.22
CA PHE A 31 0.00 16.75 3.11
C PHE A 31 0.97 15.66 2.65
N GLY A 32 1.04 15.36 1.35
CA GLY A 32 1.96 14.37 0.80
C GLY A 32 3.43 14.71 1.03
N LEU A 33 3.82 15.97 0.79
CA LEU A 33 5.19 16.45 1.02
C LEU A 33 5.56 16.42 2.51
N VAL A 34 4.66 16.85 3.40
CA VAL A 34 4.91 16.81 4.85
C VAL A 34 5.04 15.38 5.34
N ALA A 35 4.23 14.45 4.82
CA ALA A 35 4.34 13.03 5.14
C ALA A 35 5.68 12.44 4.65
N SER A 36 6.10 12.75 3.42
CA SER A 36 7.37 12.25 2.88
C SER A 36 8.58 12.79 3.64
N TRP A 37 8.62 14.10 3.93
CA TRP A 37 9.71 14.70 4.70
C TRP A 37 9.80 14.16 6.12
N GLN A 38 8.66 13.87 6.75
CA GLN A 38 8.67 13.22 8.06
C GLN A 38 9.25 11.80 7.97
N ALA A 39 8.82 11.00 6.99
CA ALA A 39 9.35 9.65 6.79
C ALA A 39 10.87 9.67 6.55
N GLU A 40 11.35 10.56 5.68
CA GLU A 40 12.78 10.77 5.41
C GLU A 40 13.54 11.18 6.68
N ALA A 41 12.99 12.10 7.49
CA ALA A 41 13.62 12.56 8.72
C ALA A 41 13.75 11.45 9.77
N VAL A 42 12.72 10.61 9.92
CA VAL A 42 12.75 9.46 10.83
C VAL A 42 13.81 8.45 10.37
N GLN A 43 13.85 8.13 9.08
CA GLN A 43 14.88 7.25 8.52
C GLN A 43 16.30 7.81 8.69
N ALA A 44 16.49 9.10 8.40
CA ALA A 44 17.80 9.76 8.51
C ALA A 44 18.32 9.84 9.95
N ALA A 45 17.42 9.89 10.94
CA ALA A 45 17.80 9.86 12.35
C ALA A 45 18.40 8.51 12.78
N GLY A 46 18.20 7.43 12.00
CA GLY A 46 18.67 6.08 12.33
C GLY A 46 18.07 5.51 13.62
N ALA A 47 17.03 6.16 14.15
CA ALA A 47 16.33 5.77 15.37
C ALA A 47 14.96 5.19 15.01
N GLN A 48 14.46 4.30 15.87
CA GLN A 48 13.11 3.76 15.70
C GLN A 48 12.06 4.89 15.82
N PRO A 49 11.02 4.89 14.98
CA PRO A 49 9.94 5.86 15.08
C PRO A 49 9.26 5.76 16.44
N SER A 50 9.07 6.89 17.13
CA SER A 50 8.29 6.88 18.37
C SER A 50 6.80 6.61 18.08
N ALA A 51 6.04 6.20 19.10
CA ALA A 51 4.58 6.07 18.97
C ALA A 51 3.91 7.38 18.47
N ALA A 52 4.46 8.54 18.84
CA ALA A 52 3.99 9.84 18.36
C ALA A 52 4.29 10.04 16.86
N ASP A 53 5.45 9.56 16.38
CA ASP A 53 5.80 9.60 14.95
C ASP A 53 4.87 8.72 14.13
N LEU A 54 4.59 7.50 14.60
CA LEU A 54 3.66 6.57 13.95
C LEU A 54 2.24 7.13 13.90
N ALA A 55 1.73 7.68 15.01
CA ALA A 55 0.40 8.29 15.07
C ALA A 55 0.30 9.49 14.12
N ARG A 56 1.36 10.31 14.04
CA ARG A 56 1.40 11.46 13.13
C ARG A 56 1.48 11.03 11.67
N ALA A 57 2.29 10.03 11.34
CA ALA A 57 2.37 9.47 10.00
C ALA A 57 1.00 8.89 9.57
N ALA A 58 0.38 8.08 10.42
CA ALA A 58 -0.96 7.54 10.19
C ALA A 58 -1.98 8.65 9.93
N TRP A 59 -1.97 9.72 10.72
CA TRP A 59 -2.87 10.86 10.52
C TRP A 59 -2.62 11.60 9.20
N LEU A 60 -1.36 11.87 8.86
CA LEU A 60 -0.99 12.55 7.60
C LEU A 60 -1.39 11.72 6.38
N PHE A 61 -1.06 10.44 6.35
CA PHE A 61 -1.39 9.55 5.25
C PHE A 61 -2.90 9.30 5.15
N SER A 62 -3.61 9.11 6.26
CA SER A 62 -5.08 8.95 6.23
C SER A 62 -5.77 10.20 5.70
N THR A 63 -5.29 11.40 6.09
CA THR A 63 -5.77 12.67 5.56
C THR A 63 -5.49 12.79 4.06
N HIS A 64 -4.26 12.48 3.62
CA HIS A 64 -3.87 12.51 2.21
C HIS A 64 -4.71 11.55 1.36
N LYS A 65 -4.87 10.30 1.79
CA LYS A 65 -5.68 9.28 1.08
C LYS A 65 -7.15 9.70 1.00
N THR A 66 -7.71 10.20 2.10
CA THR A 66 -9.12 10.65 2.16
C THR A 66 -9.37 11.85 1.25
N LEU A 67 -8.46 12.83 1.24
CA LEU A 67 -8.53 13.97 0.32
C LEU A 67 -8.32 13.52 -1.14
N GLY A 68 -7.41 12.58 -1.40
CA GLY A 68 -7.19 11.99 -2.71
C GLY A 68 -8.45 11.37 -3.31
N VAL A 69 -9.15 10.53 -2.55
CA VAL A 69 -10.44 9.94 -2.96
C VAL A 69 -11.52 11.01 -3.15
N THR A 70 -11.54 12.03 -2.28
CA THR A 70 -12.47 13.16 -2.44
C THR A 70 -12.20 13.92 -3.75
N ILE A 71 -10.93 14.18 -4.07
CA ILE A 71 -10.51 14.82 -5.32
C ILE A 71 -10.95 13.99 -6.52
N PHE A 72 -10.80 12.65 -6.47
CA PHE A 72 -11.23 11.76 -7.54
C PHE A 72 -12.72 11.96 -7.88
N PHE A 73 -13.61 11.89 -6.89
CA PHE A 73 -15.05 12.08 -7.14
C PHE A 73 -15.42 13.51 -7.54
N VAL A 74 -14.78 14.54 -6.95
CA VAL A 74 -14.96 15.93 -7.37
C VAL A 74 -14.50 16.14 -8.81
N ALA A 75 -13.41 15.50 -9.22
CA ALA A 75 -12.90 15.54 -10.58
C ALA A 75 -13.84 14.86 -11.56
N LEU A 76 -14.38 13.68 -11.23
CA LEU A 76 -15.41 13.03 -12.05
C LEU A 76 -16.64 13.91 -12.23
N ALA A 77 -17.15 14.50 -11.14
CA ALA A 77 -18.27 15.44 -11.20
C ALA A 77 -17.96 16.67 -12.06
N ARG A 78 -16.74 17.23 -11.93
CA ARG A 78 -16.25 18.34 -12.75
C ARG A 78 -16.18 17.97 -14.24
N ILE A 79 -15.66 16.79 -14.58
CA ILE A 79 -15.54 16.31 -15.96
C ILE A 79 -16.92 16.08 -16.56
N LEU A 80 -17.81 15.38 -15.84
CA LEU A 80 -19.20 15.17 -16.25
C LEU A 80 -19.94 16.50 -16.45
N TRP A 81 -19.72 17.48 -15.58
CA TRP A 81 -20.24 18.82 -15.80
C TRP A 81 -19.66 19.44 -17.07
N ALA A 82 -18.33 19.47 -17.22
CA ALA A 82 -17.65 20.12 -18.33
C ALA A 82 -18.07 19.58 -19.70
N VAL A 83 -18.29 18.27 -19.86
CA VAL A 83 -18.74 17.68 -21.14
C VAL A 83 -20.15 18.09 -21.55
N THR A 84 -20.99 18.52 -20.61
CA THR A 84 -22.34 19.04 -20.90
C THR A 84 -22.36 20.54 -21.21
N GLN A 85 -21.24 21.24 -21.04
CA GLN A 85 -21.18 22.69 -21.15
C GLN A 85 -20.50 23.13 -22.45
N PRO A 86 -20.91 24.27 -23.03
CA PRO A 86 -20.11 24.89 -24.08
C PRO A 86 -18.74 25.27 -23.51
N LYS A 87 -17.66 24.93 -24.22
CA LYS A 87 -16.28 25.31 -23.85
C LYS A 87 -16.04 26.76 -24.28
N PRO A 88 -15.76 27.70 -23.34
CA PRO A 88 -15.33 29.04 -23.72
C PRO A 88 -13.99 28.95 -24.48
N GLY A 89 -13.90 29.59 -25.65
CA GLY A 89 -12.71 29.50 -26.49
C GLY A 89 -11.50 30.24 -25.92
N LEU A 90 -10.31 29.95 -26.46
CA LEU A 90 -9.06 30.62 -26.11
C LEU A 90 -9.07 32.07 -26.61
N LEU A 91 -8.47 32.97 -25.82
CA LEU A 91 -8.29 34.38 -26.18
C LEU A 91 -7.02 34.63 -26.99
N ASN A 92 -6.18 33.61 -27.12
CA ASN A 92 -4.90 33.60 -27.82
C ASN A 92 -4.82 32.42 -28.81
N GLY A 93 -5.95 31.94 -29.33
CA GLY A 93 -6.00 30.77 -30.21
C GLY A 93 -5.33 30.97 -31.57
N ASP A 94 -5.02 32.22 -31.94
CA ASP A 94 -4.18 32.60 -33.07
C ASP A 94 -2.66 32.46 -32.80
N HIS A 95 -2.24 32.37 -31.52
CA HIS A 95 -0.87 32.07 -31.12
C HIS A 95 -0.63 30.55 -31.09
N GLY A 96 -0.45 29.96 -32.27
CA GLY A 96 -0.48 28.50 -32.47
C GLY A 96 0.25 27.66 -31.42
N ALA A 97 1.55 27.91 -31.17
CA ALA A 97 2.33 27.12 -30.22
C ALA A 97 1.84 27.27 -28.77
N GLU A 98 1.50 28.48 -28.35
CA GLU A 98 1.00 28.76 -27.00
C GLU A 98 -0.40 28.16 -26.79
N ALA A 99 -1.27 28.25 -27.80
CA ALA A 99 -2.60 27.66 -27.77
C ALA A 99 -2.55 26.12 -27.72
N ILE A 100 -1.64 25.49 -28.48
CA ILE A 100 -1.39 24.05 -28.41
C ILE A 100 -0.89 23.64 -27.02
N LEU A 101 0.06 24.38 -26.46
CA LEU A 101 0.60 24.11 -25.13
C LEU A 101 -0.46 24.25 -24.04
N ALA A 102 -1.32 25.28 -24.12
CA ALA A 102 -2.41 25.48 -23.18
C ALA A 102 -3.41 24.30 -23.20
N GLU A 103 -3.80 23.82 -24.38
CA GLU A 103 -4.66 22.63 -24.50
C GLU A 103 -3.96 21.35 -24.00
N LEU A 104 -2.66 21.18 -24.30
CA LEU A 104 -1.88 20.04 -23.85
C LEU A 104 -1.84 19.99 -22.31
N VAL A 105 -1.55 21.12 -21.66
CA VAL A 105 -1.54 21.23 -20.20
C VAL A 105 -2.93 20.92 -19.63
N HIS A 106 -4.02 21.38 -20.26
CA HIS A 106 -5.36 21.00 -19.81
C HIS A 106 -5.61 19.48 -19.91
N TRP A 107 -5.15 18.82 -20.97
CA TRP A 107 -5.25 17.36 -21.09
C TRP A 107 -4.41 16.62 -20.04
N LEU A 108 -3.18 17.08 -19.77
CA LEU A 108 -2.36 16.55 -18.67
C LEU A 108 -3.07 16.69 -17.33
N LEU A 109 -3.64 17.86 -17.06
CA LEU A 109 -4.38 18.11 -15.82
C LEU A 109 -5.62 17.20 -15.74
N TYR A 110 -6.48 17.15 -16.75
CA TYR A 110 -7.68 16.30 -16.73
C TYR A 110 -7.36 14.81 -16.56
N GLY A 111 -6.32 14.32 -17.23
CA GLY A 111 -5.83 12.95 -17.01
C GLY A 111 -5.33 12.75 -15.58
N SER A 112 -4.51 13.67 -15.08
CA SER A 112 -3.95 13.60 -13.72
C SER A 112 -5.01 13.65 -12.62
N LEU A 113 -6.10 14.41 -12.83
CA LEU A 113 -7.21 14.51 -11.88
C LEU A 113 -7.86 13.14 -11.58
N VAL A 114 -7.74 12.20 -12.51
CA VAL A 114 -8.29 10.85 -12.40
C VAL A 114 -7.19 9.85 -12.07
N LEU A 115 -6.11 9.83 -12.86
CA LEU A 115 -5.09 8.79 -12.78
C LEU A 115 -4.31 8.83 -11.47
N VAL A 116 -3.90 10.01 -10.99
CA VAL A 116 -3.11 10.13 -9.75
C VAL A 116 -3.87 9.57 -8.54
N PRO A 117 -5.07 10.06 -8.18
CA PRO A 117 -5.78 9.51 -7.03
C PRO A 117 -6.25 8.07 -7.25
N LEU A 118 -6.55 7.65 -8.50
CA LEU A 118 -6.91 6.27 -8.78
C LEU A 118 -5.76 5.31 -8.50
N THR A 119 -4.54 5.62 -8.95
CA THR A 119 -3.39 4.74 -8.68
C THR A 119 -3.06 4.68 -7.20
N GLY A 120 -3.14 5.80 -6.47
CA GLY A 120 -2.95 5.81 -5.02
C GLY A 120 -4.04 5.05 -4.25
N TRP A 121 -5.26 5.02 -4.78
CA TRP A 121 -6.34 4.25 -4.18
C TRP A 121 -6.19 2.73 -4.45
N ILE A 122 -5.69 2.35 -5.63
CA ILE A 122 -5.38 0.95 -5.93
C ILE A 122 -4.21 0.45 -5.07
N ASP A 123 -3.16 1.25 -4.90
CA ASP A 123 -2.07 0.99 -3.95
C ASP A 123 -2.60 0.72 -2.53
N HIS A 124 -3.42 1.64 -2.00
CA HIS A 124 -4.06 1.45 -0.70
C HIS A 124 -4.90 0.17 -0.63
N ALA A 125 -5.66 -0.13 -1.68
CA ALA A 125 -6.49 -1.33 -1.73
C ALA A 125 -5.66 -2.62 -1.76
N ALA A 126 -4.48 -2.61 -2.39
CA ALA A 126 -3.55 -3.74 -2.44
C ALA A 126 -2.71 -3.91 -1.17
N THR A 127 -2.52 -2.84 -0.39
CA THR A 127 -1.72 -2.82 0.85
C THR A 127 -2.50 -3.31 2.08
N THR A 128 -1.82 -3.89 3.08
CA THR A 128 -2.37 -4.26 4.39
C THR A 128 -2.03 -3.23 5.48
N GLY A 129 -2.95 -2.96 6.40
CA GLY A 129 -2.62 -2.52 7.77
C GLY A 129 -2.31 -1.07 8.11
N PHE A 130 -2.06 -0.14 7.18
CA PHE A 130 -1.58 1.20 7.55
C PHE A 130 -2.38 2.38 6.97
N ALA A 131 -2.70 3.35 7.84
CA ALA A 131 -3.34 4.64 7.53
C ALA A 131 -4.64 4.51 6.70
N PRO A 132 -5.79 4.27 7.35
CA PRO A 132 -7.07 4.01 6.66
C PRO A 132 -7.61 5.26 5.96
N ILE A 133 -8.40 5.04 4.90
CA ILE A 133 -9.26 6.08 4.32
C ILE A 133 -10.43 6.31 5.29
N TRP A 134 -10.62 7.56 5.72
CA TRP A 134 -11.67 7.92 6.67
C TRP A 134 -13.00 8.15 5.97
N TRP A 135 -13.67 7.05 5.71
CA TRP A 135 -14.97 7.03 5.07
C TRP A 135 -15.78 5.81 5.56
N PRO A 136 -17.11 5.79 5.36
CA PRO A 136 -17.94 4.68 5.85
C PRO A 136 -17.88 3.44 4.93
N PHE A 137 -17.07 3.47 3.87
CA PHE A 137 -16.95 2.37 2.91
C PHE A 137 -15.75 1.47 3.28
N GLY A 138 -15.72 0.25 2.76
CA GLY A 138 -14.58 -0.66 2.94
C GLY A 138 -13.26 -0.06 2.44
N GLN A 139 -12.13 -0.63 2.89
CA GLN A 139 -10.79 -0.17 2.49
C GLN A 139 -10.30 -0.82 1.19
N GLY A 140 -10.88 -1.95 0.79
CA GLY A 140 -10.56 -2.65 -0.45
C GLY A 140 -11.32 -2.14 -1.67
N LEU A 141 -10.85 -2.55 -2.84
CA LEU A 141 -11.52 -2.35 -4.13
C LEU A 141 -11.87 -3.73 -4.72
N PRO A 142 -13.05 -3.88 -5.36
CA PRO A 142 -13.35 -5.10 -6.10
C PRO A 142 -12.25 -5.40 -7.12
N PHE A 143 -11.85 -6.67 -7.22
CA PHE A 143 -10.85 -7.17 -8.16
C PHE A 143 -9.41 -6.67 -7.93
N VAL A 144 -9.13 -5.94 -6.85
CA VAL A 144 -7.76 -5.59 -6.45
C VAL A 144 -7.32 -6.58 -5.35
N PRO A 145 -6.39 -7.50 -5.64
CA PRO A 145 -5.90 -8.44 -4.64
C PRO A 145 -5.03 -7.73 -3.59
N LYS A 146 -4.95 -8.32 -2.40
CA LYS A 146 -3.92 -7.97 -1.42
C LYS A 146 -2.61 -8.58 -1.86
N ASP A 147 -1.78 -7.78 -2.51
CA ASP A 147 -0.56 -8.25 -3.16
C ASP A 147 0.52 -7.16 -3.12
N PRO A 148 1.71 -7.44 -2.55
CA PRO A 148 2.80 -6.47 -2.43
C PRO A 148 3.29 -5.95 -3.78
N HIS A 149 3.33 -6.78 -4.82
CA HIS A 149 3.78 -6.37 -6.15
C HIS A 149 2.79 -5.40 -6.80
N VAL A 150 1.48 -5.65 -6.64
CA VAL A 150 0.44 -4.71 -7.06
C VAL A 150 0.55 -3.40 -6.29
N ALA A 151 0.71 -3.45 -4.96
CA ALA A 151 0.89 -2.25 -4.14
C ALA A 151 2.08 -1.42 -4.62
N GLU A 152 3.25 -2.03 -4.77
CA GLU A 152 4.48 -1.37 -5.21
C GLU A 152 4.36 -0.78 -6.63
N LEU A 153 3.78 -1.53 -7.58
CA LEU A 153 3.52 -1.03 -8.92
C LEU A 153 2.67 0.25 -8.90
N PHE A 154 1.56 0.23 -8.15
CA PHE A 154 0.65 1.36 -8.10
C PHE A 154 1.16 2.53 -7.26
N ALA A 155 1.99 2.27 -6.24
CA ALA A 155 2.74 3.28 -5.52
C ALA A 155 3.76 3.99 -6.44
N THR A 156 4.53 3.23 -7.24
CA THR A 156 5.46 3.78 -8.24
C THR A 156 4.72 4.60 -9.29
N LEU A 157 3.60 4.08 -9.82
CA LEU A 157 2.76 4.85 -10.74
C LEU A 157 2.27 6.14 -10.08
N HIS A 158 1.72 6.08 -8.86
CA HIS A 158 1.28 7.28 -8.15
C HIS A 158 2.40 8.32 -8.01
N TYR A 159 3.61 7.87 -7.65
CA TYR A 159 4.79 8.72 -7.52
C TYR A 159 5.21 9.39 -8.84
N ILE A 160 5.26 8.66 -9.95
CA ILE A 160 5.58 9.23 -11.26
C ILE A 160 4.49 10.21 -11.68
N LEU A 161 3.23 9.81 -11.53
CA LEU A 161 2.12 10.59 -12.05
C LEU A 161 1.91 11.90 -11.25
N GLN A 162 2.22 11.94 -9.96
CA GLN A 162 2.18 13.18 -9.19
C GLN A 162 3.18 14.22 -9.71
N TRP A 163 4.36 13.82 -10.19
CA TRP A 163 5.36 14.76 -10.70
C TRP A 163 4.92 15.38 -12.03
N VAL A 164 4.26 14.59 -12.88
CA VAL A 164 3.60 15.11 -14.09
C VAL A 164 2.50 16.10 -13.72
N LEU A 165 1.67 15.79 -12.72
CA LEU A 165 0.65 16.70 -12.20
C LEU A 165 1.26 18.02 -11.68
N ILE A 166 2.30 17.96 -10.86
CA ILE A 166 3.01 19.13 -10.32
C ILE A 166 3.56 20.00 -11.45
N GLY A 167 4.23 19.38 -12.44
CA GLY A 167 4.74 20.09 -13.62
C GLY A 167 3.62 20.75 -14.42
N ALA A 168 2.49 20.05 -14.63
CA ALA A 168 1.33 20.58 -15.34
C ALA A 168 0.66 21.74 -14.57
N ILE A 169 0.55 21.65 -13.24
CA ILE A 169 0.05 22.75 -12.39
C ILE A 169 0.97 23.96 -12.50
N ALA A 170 2.29 23.76 -12.41
CA ALA A 170 3.25 24.85 -12.52
C ALA A 170 3.11 25.57 -13.87
N LEU A 171 3.09 24.82 -14.98
CA LEU A 171 2.87 25.38 -16.32
C LEU A 171 1.52 26.08 -16.45
N HIS A 172 0.45 25.51 -15.89
CA HIS A 172 -0.89 26.10 -15.89
C HIS A 172 -0.93 27.45 -15.16
N VAL A 173 -0.38 27.52 -13.95
CA VAL A 173 -0.32 28.75 -13.15
C VAL A 173 0.56 29.79 -13.82
N MET A 174 1.74 29.40 -14.33
CA MET A 174 2.62 30.30 -15.07
C MET A 174 1.94 30.86 -16.32
N GLY A 175 1.23 30.03 -17.09
CA GLY A 175 0.44 30.47 -18.24
C GLY A 175 -0.66 31.45 -17.86
N ALA A 176 -1.44 31.15 -16.82
CA ALA A 176 -2.51 32.04 -16.34
C ALA A 176 -1.96 33.40 -15.85
N LEU A 177 -0.82 33.41 -15.16
CA LEU A 177 -0.14 34.63 -14.70
C LEU A 177 0.45 35.41 -15.88
N LYS A 178 1.12 34.74 -16.83
CA LYS A 178 1.65 35.36 -18.05
C LYS A 178 0.54 36.05 -18.83
N HIS A 179 -0.57 35.37 -19.05
CA HIS A 179 -1.75 35.94 -19.69
C HIS A 179 -2.33 37.15 -18.93
N HIS A 180 -2.36 37.07 -17.60
CA HIS A 180 -2.91 38.15 -16.78
C HIS A 180 -2.01 39.39 -16.70
N VAL A 181 -0.71 39.19 -16.53
CA VAL A 181 0.26 40.25 -16.20
C VAL A 181 0.94 40.81 -17.46
N ILE A 182 1.32 39.94 -18.39
CA ILE A 182 2.06 40.29 -19.60
C ILE A 182 1.10 40.58 -20.75
N ASP A 183 0.27 39.60 -21.11
CA ASP A 183 -0.68 39.76 -22.24
C ASP A 183 -1.89 40.63 -21.86
N LYS A 184 -2.14 40.78 -20.55
CA LYS A 184 -3.24 41.55 -19.95
C LYS A 184 -4.63 41.12 -20.40
N ASP A 185 -4.76 39.89 -20.87
CA ASP A 185 -6.01 39.33 -21.36
C ASP A 185 -6.95 38.94 -20.20
N ALA A 186 -8.15 38.44 -20.56
CA ALA A 186 -9.15 38.04 -19.58
C ALA A 186 -9.06 36.56 -19.17
N THR A 187 -8.03 35.80 -19.54
CA THR A 187 -7.95 34.35 -19.34
C THR A 187 -8.12 33.96 -17.87
N LEU A 188 -7.33 34.53 -16.95
CA LEU A 188 -7.50 34.33 -15.51
C LEU A 188 -8.80 34.98 -14.99
N ARG A 189 -9.11 36.20 -15.43
CA ARG A 189 -10.28 36.95 -14.93
C ARG A 189 -11.61 36.22 -15.22
N ARG A 190 -11.69 35.48 -16.33
CA ARG A 190 -12.85 34.63 -16.67
C ARG A 190 -13.09 33.50 -15.66
N MET A 191 -12.08 33.10 -14.89
CA MET A 191 -12.20 32.08 -13.84
C MET A 191 -12.48 32.65 -12.44
N LEU A 192 -12.32 33.95 -12.22
CA LEU A 192 -12.63 34.59 -10.94
C LEU A 192 -14.15 34.77 -10.75
N PRO A 193 -14.63 34.97 -9.50
CA PRO A 193 -16.03 35.32 -9.25
C PRO A 193 -16.47 36.52 -10.08
N GLY A 194 -17.69 36.47 -10.60
CA GLY A 194 -18.25 37.51 -11.49
C GLY A 194 -18.56 37.00 -12.89
N ASN A 195 -18.82 37.93 -13.82
CA ASN A 195 -19.27 37.65 -15.19
C ASN A 195 -18.31 38.18 -16.26
N THR A 196 -17.00 38.12 -16.01
CA THR A 196 -16.01 38.53 -17.01
C THR A 196 -16.18 37.69 -18.27
N ARG A 197 -16.44 38.38 -19.39
CA ARG A 197 -16.50 37.79 -20.72
C ARG A 197 -15.15 38.00 -21.39
N GLY A 198 -14.78 37.09 -22.29
CA GLY A 198 -13.68 37.29 -23.22
C GLY A 198 -14.09 36.79 -24.60
N GLU A 199 -13.71 37.53 -25.63
CA GLU A 199 -14.02 37.18 -27.01
C GLU A 199 -12.97 36.19 -27.53
N PRO A 200 -13.34 34.93 -27.82
CA PRO A 200 -12.39 33.99 -28.38
C PRO A 200 -11.87 34.44 -29.74
N THR A 201 -10.61 34.13 -30.03
CA THR A 201 -10.04 34.34 -31.36
C THR A 201 -10.74 33.49 -32.41
N ALA A 202 -10.82 33.98 -33.64
CA ALA A 202 -11.45 33.25 -34.75
C ALA A 202 -10.75 31.91 -35.04
N LYS A 203 -9.44 31.84 -34.82
CA LYS A 203 -8.66 30.59 -34.88
C LYS A 203 -8.59 29.97 -33.50
N GLN A 204 -8.80 28.66 -33.44
CA GLN A 204 -8.65 27.83 -32.24
C GLN A 204 -7.78 26.62 -32.61
N PRO A 205 -6.94 26.11 -31.70
CA PRO A 205 -6.15 24.91 -31.95
C PRO A 205 -7.07 23.68 -32.09
N GLY A 206 -6.69 22.74 -32.96
CA GLY A 206 -7.34 21.42 -32.97
C GLY A 206 -6.99 20.60 -31.72
N HIS A 207 -7.77 19.56 -31.42
CA HIS A 207 -7.57 18.75 -30.21
C HIS A 207 -6.56 17.60 -30.37
N ALA A 208 -6.35 17.10 -31.59
CA ALA A 208 -5.55 15.90 -31.81
C ALA A 208 -4.07 16.07 -31.37
N LEU A 209 -3.42 17.15 -31.79
CA LEU A 209 -2.01 17.38 -31.47
C LEU A 209 -1.76 17.60 -29.95
N PRO A 210 -2.56 18.43 -29.23
CA PRO A 210 -2.48 18.51 -27.78
C PRO A 210 -2.66 17.17 -27.05
N ILE A 211 -3.62 16.34 -27.49
CA ILE A 211 -3.86 15.01 -26.88
C ILE A 211 -2.65 14.10 -27.09
N LEU A 212 -2.15 14.00 -28.33
CA LEU A 212 -0.97 13.20 -28.62
C LEU A 212 0.26 13.69 -27.86
N GLY A 213 0.43 15.01 -27.72
CA GLY A 213 1.49 15.59 -26.91
C GLY A 213 1.36 15.24 -25.43
N ALA A 214 0.15 15.29 -24.86
CA ALA A 214 -0.09 14.89 -23.48
C ALA A 214 0.23 13.40 -23.25
N LEU A 215 -0.25 12.52 -24.16
CA LEU A 215 0.06 11.09 -24.11
C LEU A 215 1.57 10.82 -24.25
N ALA A 216 2.27 11.57 -25.10
CA ALA A 216 3.72 11.45 -25.24
C ALA A 216 4.45 11.85 -23.95
N VAL A 217 4.01 12.90 -23.24
CA VAL A 217 4.58 13.28 -21.94
C VAL A 217 4.43 12.16 -20.91
N TRP A 218 3.23 11.56 -20.80
CA TRP A 218 3.02 10.40 -19.92
C TRP A 218 3.89 9.21 -20.32
N ALA A 219 3.95 8.88 -21.61
CA ALA A 219 4.77 7.78 -22.12
C ALA A 219 6.26 8.00 -21.82
N VAL A 220 6.78 9.22 -22.01
CA VAL A 220 8.18 9.56 -21.69
C VAL A 220 8.44 9.42 -20.19
N ALA A 221 7.53 9.89 -19.33
CA ALA A 221 7.68 9.76 -17.88
C ALA A 221 7.73 8.27 -17.45
N LEU A 222 6.82 7.46 -17.96
CA LEU A 222 6.74 6.02 -17.65
C LEU A 222 7.94 5.25 -18.21
N LEU A 223 8.30 5.47 -19.48
CA LEU A 223 9.46 4.83 -20.10
C LEU A 223 10.76 5.24 -19.41
N GLY A 224 10.90 6.52 -19.04
CA GLY A 224 12.05 7.01 -18.27
C GLY A 224 12.19 6.30 -16.93
N ALA A 225 11.10 6.19 -16.16
CA ALA A 225 11.08 5.44 -14.90
C ALA A 225 11.42 3.96 -15.08
N ASN A 226 10.92 3.32 -16.15
CA ASN A 226 11.27 1.95 -16.50
C ASN A 226 12.76 1.78 -16.80
N GLN A 227 13.33 2.68 -17.61
CA GLN A 227 14.78 2.65 -17.91
C GLN A 227 15.65 2.89 -16.68
N LEU A 228 15.12 3.59 -15.67
CA LEU A 228 15.78 3.80 -14.38
C LEU A 228 15.54 2.67 -13.37
N GLY A 229 14.79 1.63 -13.74
CA GLY A 229 14.52 0.47 -12.88
C GLY A 229 13.56 0.76 -11.72
N TRP A 230 12.66 1.73 -11.86
CA TRP A 230 11.73 2.09 -10.78
C TRP A 230 10.54 1.13 -10.62
N PHE A 231 10.25 0.32 -11.64
CA PHE A 231 9.16 -0.65 -11.57
C PHE A 231 9.62 -1.95 -10.93
N PRO A 232 8.78 -2.58 -10.10
CA PRO A 232 9.13 -3.85 -9.44
C PRO A 232 9.37 -4.94 -10.49
N SER A 233 10.42 -5.75 -10.26
CA SER A 233 10.70 -6.91 -11.10
C SER A 233 9.78 -8.06 -10.68
N THR A 234 9.25 -8.82 -11.63
CA THR A 234 8.33 -9.95 -11.38
C THR A 234 8.97 -11.15 -10.67
N HIS A 235 10.22 -11.04 -10.19
CA HIS A 235 11.05 -12.15 -9.72
C HIS A 235 11.36 -12.11 -8.21
N ASP A 236 10.90 -11.10 -7.47
CA ASP A 236 11.40 -10.84 -6.10
C ASP A 236 10.44 -11.21 -4.96
N ALA A 237 9.34 -11.94 -5.23
CA ALA A 237 8.69 -12.70 -4.18
C ALA A 237 9.40 -14.06 -4.08
N PRO A 238 10.34 -14.29 -3.14
CA PRO A 238 10.86 -15.62 -2.94
C PRO A 238 9.67 -16.51 -2.60
N ALA A 239 9.37 -17.46 -3.48
CA ALA A 239 8.52 -18.59 -3.14
C ALA A 239 9.08 -19.18 -1.84
N ALA A 240 8.23 -19.49 -0.86
CA ALA A 240 8.66 -20.10 0.39
C ALA A 240 9.55 -21.31 0.08
N GLN A 241 10.86 -21.15 0.27
CA GLN A 241 11.83 -22.20 0.05
C GLN A 241 12.04 -22.85 1.40
N VAL A 242 11.31 -23.94 1.60
CA VAL A 242 11.54 -24.84 2.71
C VAL A 242 12.94 -25.44 2.54
N THR A 243 13.93 -24.83 3.19
CA THR A 243 15.33 -25.25 3.10
C THR A 243 15.60 -26.19 4.26
N GLN A 244 15.42 -27.49 4.06
CA GLN A 244 15.62 -28.48 5.12
C GLN A 244 16.98 -29.17 5.06
N ALA A 245 17.50 -29.47 6.25
CA ALA A 245 18.56 -30.47 6.40
C ALA A 245 17.99 -31.86 6.07
N GLU A 246 18.85 -32.78 5.61
CA GLU A 246 18.48 -34.19 5.46
C GLU A 246 18.03 -34.75 6.82
N ALA A 247 16.85 -35.36 6.86
CA ALA A 247 16.33 -36.01 8.04
C ALA A 247 16.99 -37.37 8.27
N GLU A 248 17.21 -37.75 9.53
CA GLU A 248 17.67 -39.11 9.87
C GLU A 248 16.63 -40.16 9.45
N PRO A 249 17.03 -41.39 9.07
CA PRO A 249 16.12 -42.46 8.66
C PRO A 249 15.01 -42.70 9.69
N GLY A 250 13.76 -42.74 9.23
CA GLY A 250 12.56 -42.89 10.07
C GLY A 250 11.99 -41.61 10.69
N GLN A 251 12.60 -40.44 10.46
CA GLN A 251 12.02 -39.14 10.83
C GLN A 251 11.13 -38.57 9.72
N TRP A 252 10.31 -37.57 10.06
CA TRP A 252 9.45 -36.89 9.08
C TRP A 252 10.16 -35.64 8.56
N GLN A 253 10.39 -35.60 7.26
CA GLN A 253 10.96 -34.46 6.54
C GLN A 253 9.83 -33.65 5.91
N VAL A 254 9.73 -32.36 6.25
CA VAL A 254 8.72 -31.49 5.65
C VAL A 254 9.09 -31.24 4.18
N THR A 255 8.14 -31.39 3.26
CA THR A 255 8.37 -31.23 1.81
C THR A 255 7.78 -29.93 1.28
N SER A 256 6.72 -29.45 1.93
CA SER A 256 6.10 -28.15 1.67
C SER A 256 5.39 -27.67 2.94
N GLY A 257 5.22 -26.36 3.06
CA GLY A 257 4.39 -25.80 4.11
C GLY A 257 4.39 -24.28 4.13
N GLU A 258 3.47 -23.74 4.90
CA GLU A 258 3.27 -22.33 5.16
C GLU A 258 3.32 -22.09 6.66
N LEU A 259 3.99 -21.01 7.08
CA LEU A 259 3.99 -20.53 8.45
C LEU A 259 3.63 -19.05 8.43
N SER A 260 2.41 -18.76 8.89
CA SER A 260 1.76 -17.46 8.72
C SER A 260 1.37 -16.84 10.04
N ILE A 261 1.38 -15.51 10.07
CA ILE A 261 0.91 -14.70 11.19
C ILE A 261 -0.19 -13.75 10.73
N ALA A 262 -1.12 -13.43 11.62
CA ALA A 262 -2.11 -12.39 11.43
C ALA A 262 -2.27 -11.53 12.69
N ILE A 263 -2.45 -10.23 12.50
CA ILE A 263 -2.64 -9.27 13.58
C ILE A 263 -3.63 -8.17 13.16
N GLN A 264 -4.42 -7.66 14.10
CA GLN A 264 -5.29 -6.51 13.85
C GLN A 264 -4.50 -5.21 14.05
N GLN A 265 -4.50 -4.34 13.04
CA GLN A 265 -3.90 -3.01 13.10
C GLN A 265 -4.92 -1.97 12.65
N MET A 266 -5.24 -1.00 13.51
CA MET A 266 -6.26 0.04 13.25
C MET A 266 -7.60 -0.54 12.77
N GLY A 267 -8.00 -1.70 13.30
CA GLY A 267 -9.24 -2.41 12.95
C GLY A 267 -9.21 -3.12 11.59
N GLN A 268 -8.04 -3.33 10.99
CA GLN A 268 -7.86 -4.12 9.78
C GLN A 268 -6.88 -5.27 10.06
N GLU A 269 -7.16 -6.44 9.49
CA GLU A 269 -6.24 -7.57 9.58
C GLU A 269 -5.02 -7.34 8.67
N VAL A 270 -3.86 -7.65 9.23
CA VAL A 270 -2.56 -7.67 8.55
C VAL A 270 -2.03 -9.07 8.68
N SER A 271 -1.89 -9.76 7.55
CA SER A 271 -1.39 -11.13 7.48
C SER A 271 -0.07 -11.18 6.71
N GLY A 272 0.76 -12.16 7.07
CA GLY A 272 2.08 -12.34 6.49
C GLY A 272 2.63 -13.73 6.78
N GLN A 273 3.78 -14.05 6.22
CA GLN A 273 4.38 -15.39 6.31
C GLN A 273 5.90 -15.32 6.44
N PHE A 274 6.48 -16.36 7.03
CA PHE A 274 7.92 -16.57 7.06
C PHE A 274 8.34 -17.44 5.87
N ALA A 275 9.22 -16.92 5.01
CA ALA A 275 9.69 -17.66 3.85
C ALA A 275 10.71 -18.76 4.20
N ASN A 276 11.46 -18.59 5.30
CA ASN A 276 12.54 -19.48 5.71
C ASN A 276 12.28 -20.03 7.12
N TRP A 277 11.99 -21.32 7.19
CA TRP A 277 11.89 -22.06 8.44
C TRP A 277 12.20 -23.53 8.22
N THR A 278 12.57 -24.22 9.30
CA THR A 278 12.82 -25.67 9.31
C THR A 278 12.06 -26.32 10.45
N ALA A 279 11.73 -27.59 10.28
CA ALA A 279 11.12 -28.39 11.34
C ALA A 279 11.75 -29.77 11.38
N ASN A 280 12.21 -30.18 12.56
CA ASN A 280 12.63 -31.54 12.86
C ASN A 280 11.48 -32.23 13.58
N ILE A 281 10.92 -33.28 12.97
CA ILE A 281 9.71 -33.94 13.46
C ILE A 281 9.99 -35.42 13.72
N THR A 282 9.73 -35.83 14.96
CA THR A 282 9.66 -37.24 15.36
C THR A 282 8.22 -37.55 15.73
N TYR A 283 7.66 -38.62 15.18
CA TYR A 283 6.27 -38.99 15.43
C TYR A 283 6.07 -40.51 15.27
N ASP A 284 5.57 -41.13 16.33
CA ASP A 284 5.08 -42.49 16.40
C ASP A 284 3.56 -42.50 16.44
N GLU A 285 2.91 -43.35 15.64
CA GLU A 285 1.45 -43.48 15.59
C GLU A 285 0.88 -44.08 16.89
N THR A 286 1.70 -44.81 17.66
CA THR A 286 1.32 -45.35 18.96
C THR A 286 1.96 -44.52 20.06
N PRO A 287 1.17 -43.94 20.99
CA PRO A 287 1.74 -43.16 22.08
C PRO A 287 2.48 -44.03 23.10
N ASP A 288 3.45 -43.44 23.80
CA ASP A 288 4.07 -44.05 24.98
C ASP A 288 3.12 -44.09 26.19
N ALA A 289 3.60 -44.61 27.32
CA ALA A 289 2.82 -44.75 28.55
C ALA A 289 2.31 -43.41 29.12
N GLU A 290 2.96 -42.30 28.75
CA GLU A 290 2.63 -40.94 29.14
C GLU A 290 1.82 -40.19 28.06
N GLY A 291 1.35 -40.90 27.03
CA GLY A 291 0.52 -40.34 25.96
C GLY A 291 1.32 -39.54 24.92
N LYS A 292 2.65 -39.61 24.93
CA LYS A 292 3.51 -38.88 23.99
C LYS A 292 3.68 -39.69 22.70
N HIS A 293 3.44 -39.01 21.58
CA HIS A 293 3.67 -39.53 20.23
C HIS A 293 5.03 -39.15 19.68
N GLY A 294 5.65 -38.07 20.17
CA GLY A 294 6.93 -37.61 19.63
C GLY A 294 7.25 -36.19 20.02
N ALA A 295 8.10 -35.54 19.24
CA ALA A 295 8.54 -34.18 19.47
C ALA A 295 8.78 -33.45 18.15
N VAL A 296 8.60 -32.12 18.21
CA VAL A 296 8.88 -31.20 17.12
C VAL A 296 9.80 -30.09 17.60
N GLU A 297 10.78 -29.75 16.77
CA GLU A 297 11.62 -28.57 16.94
C GLU A 297 11.59 -27.75 15.65
N VAL A 298 11.06 -26.53 15.74
CA VAL A 298 10.95 -25.58 14.63
C VAL A 298 11.96 -24.47 14.83
N SER A 299 12.67 -24.10 13.76
CA SER A 299 13.55 -22.94 13.70
C SER A 299 13.08 -21.99 12.61
N ILE A 300 12.87 -20.73 12.94
CA ILE A 300 12.26 -19.72 12.07
C ILE A 300 13.25 -18.58 11.90
N ASP A 301 13.62 -18.26 10.67
CA ASP A 301 14.39 -17.06 10.35
C ASP A 301 13.46 -15.85 10.43
N THR A 302 13.61 -15.04 11.47
CA THR A 302 12.75 -13.90 11.75
C THR A 302 12.88 -12.80 10.69
N GLY A 303 14.02 -12.73 10.00
CA GLY A 303 14.26 -11.79 8.90
C GLY A 303 13.55 -12.19 7.61
N SER A 304 13.04 -13.42 7.53
CA SER A 304 12.30 -13.91 6.36
C SER A 304 10.80 -13.57 6.37
N LEU A 305 10.34 -12.82 7.38
CA LEU A 305 8.95 -12.36 7.45
C LEU A 305 8.62 -11.42 6.29
N SER A 306 7.53 -11.69 5.60
CA SER A 306 6.84 -10.73 4.74
C SER A 306 5.47 -10.42 5.32
N LEU A 307 5.23 -9.15 5.66
CA LEU A 307 3.99 -8.65 6.30
C LEU A 307 3.45 -7.41 5.55
N GLY A 308 3.59 -7.38 4.23
CA GLY A 308 3.17 -6.25 3.39
C GLY A 308 3.96 -4.96 3.70
N SER A 309 3.28 -3.81 3.73
CA SER A 309 3.94 -2.50 3.91
C SER A 309 4.55 -2.26 5.29
N VAL A 310 4.27 -3.13 6.26
CA VAL A 310 4.80 -3.03 7.63
C VAL A 310 5.95 -4.02 7.88
N THR A 311 6.45 -4.70 6.86
CA THR A 311 7.54 -5.69 6.97
C THR A 311 8.79 -5.12 7.66
N ASP A 312 9.26 -3.95 7.24
CA ASP A 312 10.45 -3.32 7.82
C ASP A 312 10.23 -2.94 9.30
N GLN A 313 9.02 -2.51 9.64
CA GLN A 313 8.65 -2.22 11.02
C GLN A 313 8.61 -3.50 11.86
N ALA A 314 7.94 -4.55 11.36
CA ALA A 314 7.76 -5.81 12.07
C ALA A 314 9.08 -6.57 12.30
N THR A 315 10.02 -6.48 11.36
CA THR A 315 11.36 -7.08 11.49
C THR A 315 12.33 -6.21 12.27
N GLY A 316 11.97 -4.95 12.55
CA GLY A 316 12.79 -3.95 13.21
C GLY A 316 12.98 -4.16 14.73
N PRO A 317 13.90 -3.39 15.35
CA PRO A 317 14.30 -3.49 16.76
C PRO A 317 13.18 -3.43 17.82
N ASP A 318 12.12 -2.65 17.57
CA ASP A 318 10.99 -2.53 18.51
C ASP A 318 10.11 -3.79 18.50
N PHE A 319 10.16 -4.58 17.42
CA PHE A 319 9.33 -5.75 17.19
C PHE A 319 10.14 -7.04 17.26
N LEU A 320 10.31 -7.77 16.16
CA LEU A 320 11.06 -9.04 16.14
C LEU A 320 12.57 -8.84 16.35
N ALA A 321 13.09 -7.65 16.04
CA ALA A 321 14.50 -7.31 16.16
C ALA A 321 15.42 -8.31 15.43
N SER A 322 15.06 -8.67 14.20
CA SER A 322 15.62 -9.81 13.45
C SER A 322 17.13 -9.70 13.23
N GLY A 323 17.68 -8.49 13.16
CA GLY A 323 19.14 -8.30 13.08
C GLY A 323 19.90 -8.71 14.34
N SER A 324 19.27 -8.65 15.53
CA SER A 324 19.85 -9.09 16.81
C SER A 324 19.38 -10.48 17.22
N PHE A 325 18.17 -10.87 16.81
CA PHE A 325 17.55 -12.15 17.11
C PHE A 325 17.10 -12.81 15.80
N PRO A 326 18.04 -13.33 14.98
CA PRO A 326 17.75 -13.84 13.65
C PRO A 326 16.93 -15.13 13.65
N THR A 327 16.76 -15.76 14.81
CA THR A 327 16.09 -17.05 14.93
C THR A 327 15.09 -17.03 16.08
N ALA A 328 13.85 -17.43 15.79
CA ALA A 328 12.86 -17.85 16.77
C ALA A 328 12.75 -19.38 16.74
N THR A 329 12.48 -20.00 17.89
CA THR A 329 12.37 -21.46 17.99
C THR A 329 11.09 -21.87 18.67
N PHE A 330 10.55 -23.02 18.27
CA PHE A 330 9.45 -23.68 18.97
C PHE A 330 9.80 -25.15 19.19
N ALA A 331 9.94 -25.55 20.46
CA ALA A 331 10.23 -26.93 20.83
C ALA A 331 9.05 -27.49 21.63
N ALA A 332 8.43 -28.57 21.14
CA ALA A 332 7.22 -29.12 21.72
C ALA A 332 7.20 -30.65 21.71
N VAL A 333 6.46 -31.21 22.67
CA VAL A 333 6.10 -32.63 22.70
C VAL A 333 4.70 -32.79 22.10
N LEU A 334 4.53 -33.76 21.21
CA LEU A 334 3.24 -34.14 20.65
C LEU A 334 2.59 -35.14 21.60
N ARG A 335 1.42 -34.80 22.17
CA ARG A 335 0.71 -35.64 23.14
C ARG A 335 -0.74 -35.85 22.73
N GLN A 336 -1.23 -37.05 22.96
CA GLN A 336 -2.66 -37.34 22.90
C GLN A 336 -3.33 -36.81 24.18
N LYS A 337 -4.21 -35.83 24.04
CA LYS A 337 -5.09 -35.36 25.12
C LYS A 337 -6.53 -35.58 24.69
N GLU A 338 -7.23 -36.48 25.39
CA GLU A 338 -8.57 -36.93 25.00
C GLU A 338 -8.55 -37.43 23.54
N ASP A 339 -9.39 -36.88 22.68
CA ASP A 339 -9.51 -37.26 21.27
C ASP A 339 -8.72 -36.34 20.32
N ARG A 340 -7.73 -35.57 20.83
CA ARG A 340 -6.93 -34.65 20.00
C ARG A 340 -5.44 -34.77 20.24
N LEU A 341 -4.67 -34.57 19.18
CA LEU A 341 -3.24 -34.37 19.28
C LEU A 341 -2.97 -32.91 19.65
N VAL A 342 -2.15 -32.69 20.67
CA VAL A 342 -1.80 -31.37 21.20
C VAL A 342 -0.28 -31.22 21.23
N THR A 343 0.21 -30.05 20.83
CA THR A 343 1.60 -29.64 21.08
C THR A 343 1.67 -29.04 22.47
N ASP A 344 2.61 -29.51 23.29
CA ASP A 344 2.94 -28.87 24.58
C ASP A 344 4.42 -28.47 24.53
N GLY A 345 4.69 -27.18 24.40
CA GLY A 345 6.04 -26.70 24.15
C GLY A 345 6.35 -25.30 24.64
N ILE A 346 7.53 -24.83 24.26
CA ILE A 346 8.05 -23.50 24.54
C ILE A 346 8.29 -22.81 23.20
N LEU A 347 7.68 -21.64 23.04
CA LEU A 347 7.99 -20.70 21.97
C LEU A 347 9.02 -19.71 22.51
N THR A 348 10.13 -19.57 21.79
CA THR A 348 11.21 -18.65 22.13
C THR A 348 11.34 -17.59 21.06
N ILE A 349 11.07 -16.34 21.42
CA ILE A 349 11.27 -15.18 20.55
C ILE A 349 12.07 -14.15 21.33
N ARG A 350 13.11 -13.56 20.71
CA ARG A 350 14.03 -12.61 21.36
C ARG A 350 14.64 -13.14 22.66
N SER A 351 14.96 -14.43 22.69
CA SER A 351 15.47 -15.15 23.86
C SER A 351 14.52 -15.16 25.08
N ILE A 352 13.23 -14.85 24.87
CA ILE A 352 12.19 -14.93 25.88
C ILE A 352 11.37 -16.18 25.62
N GLU A 353 11.28 -17.04 26.63
CA GLU A 353 10.58 -18.32 26.58
C GLU A 353 9.16 -18.18 27.10
N VAL A 354 8.18 -18.54 26.29
CA VAL A 354 6.76 -18.54 26.65
C VAL A 354 6.17 -19.93 26.41
N PRO A 355 5.56 -20.57 27.42
CA PRO A 355 4.84 -21.81 27.23
C PRO A 355 3.68 -21.65 26.25
N LEU A 356 3.58 -22.55 25.29
CA LEU A 356 2.57 -22.53 24.25
C LEU A 356 2.04 -23.93 24.00
N SER A 357 0.71 -24.05 24.00
CA SER A 357 0.01 -25.32 23.82
C SER A 357 -1.21 -25.12 22.94
N PHE A 358 -1.31 -25.91 21.87
CA PHE A 358 -2.41 -25.82 20.91
C PHE A 358 -2.70 -27.16 20.24
N PRO A 359 -3.96 -27.38 19.79
CA PRO A 359 -4.32 -28.60 19.07
C PRO A 359 -3.72 -28.61 17.65
N VAL A 360 -3.37 -29.80 17.17
CA VAL A 360 -2.91 -30.04 15.80
C VAL A 360 -3.83 -31.03 15.12
N THR A 361 -4.20 -30.74 13.88
CA THR A 361 -4.87 -31.70 13.00
C THR A 361 -3.79 -32.44 12.22
N LEU A 362 -3.74 -33.76 12.33
CA LEU A 362 -2.78 -34.61 11.65
C LEU A 362 -3.52 -35.71 10.86
N SER A 363 -3.13 -35.88 9.60
CA SER A 363 -3.55 -37.01 8.76
C SER A 363 -2.31 -37.69 8.19
N ILE A 364 -2.27 -39.02 8.25
CA ILE A 364 -1.17 -39.82 7.71
C ILE A 364 -1.74 -40.83 6.71
N GLU A 365 -1.20 -40.80 5.49
CA GLU A 365 -1.52 -41.73 4.41
C GLU A 365 -0.22 -42.38 3.91
N GLY A 366 0.07 -43.58 4.41
CA GLY A 366 1.34 -44.27 4.12
C GLY A 366 2.54 -43.48 4.66
N ASP A 367 3.46 -43.10 3.78
CA ASP A 367 4.67 -42.34 4.11
C ASP A 367 4.50 -40.84 3.94
N THR A 368 3.27 -40.34 3.75
CA THR A 368 2.95 -38.91 3.65
C THR A 368 2.06 -38.48 4.80
N ALA A 369 2.40 -37.36 5.45
CA ALA A 369 1.62 -36.75 6.52
C ALA A 369 1.27 -35.31 6.16
N THR A 370 0.05 -34.88 6.45
CA THR A 370 -0.38 -33.48 6.41
C THR A 370 -0.73 -33.02 7.81
N ALA A 371 -0.22 -31.87 8.22
CA ALA A 371 -0.48 -31.31 9.54
C ALA A 371 -0.84 -29.83 9.46
N SER A 372 -1.83 -29.40 10.25
CA SER A 372 -2.20 -27.99 10.37
C SER A 372 -2.58 -27.63 11.80
N GLY A 373 -2.39 -26.36 12.14
CA GLY A 373 -2.73 -25.83 13.46
C GLY A 373 -2.77 -24.32 13.48
N GLU A 374 -3.51 -23.79 14.45
CA GLU A 374 -3.65 -22.37 14.71
C GLU A 374 -3.60 -22.14 16.21
N THR A 375 -2.95 -21.05 16.60
CA THR A 375 -2.89 -20.58 17.99
C THR A 375 -2.77 -19.06 18.01
N SER A 376 -2.96 -18.45 19.17
CA SER A 376 -2.64 -17.04 19.36
C SER A 376 -1.64 -16.83 20.50
N VAL A 377 -0.87 -15.74 20.42
CA VAL A 377 0.07 -15.33 21.45
C VAL A 377 -0.03 -13.83 21.69
N ASP A 378 0.12 -13.40 22.95
CA ASP A 378 0.28 -11.99 23.27
C ASP A 378 1.71 -11.55 22.99
N ARG A 379 1.91 -10.67 21.98
CA ARG A 379 3.24 -10.20 21.57
C ARG A 379 4.03 -9.56 22.71
N ARG A 380 3.35 -8.97 23.71
CA ARG A 380 3.99 -8.32 24.86
C ARG A 380 4.65 -9.31 25.80
N ALA A 381 4.23 -10.58 25.79
CA ALA A 381 4.90 -11.63 26.53
C ALA A 381 6.37 -11.81 26.09
N PHE A 382 6.70 -11.37 24.87
CA PHE A 382 8.04 -11.38 24.28
C PHE A 382 8.69 -9.99 24.19
N GLY A 383 8.10 -8.97 24.85
CA GLY A 383 8.57 -7.58 24.76
C GLY A 383 8.50 -6.98 23.36
N ILE A 384 7.61 -7.49 22.49
CA ILE A 384 7.46 -7.07 21.09
C ILE A 384 6.47 -5.92 21.03
N GLY A 385 6.93 -4.75 20.56
CA GLY A 385 6.14 -3.54 20.38
C GLY A 385 5.66 -2.92 21.69
N ASP A 386 6.48 -2.97 22.75
CA ASP A 386 6.20 -2.35 24.06
C ASP A 386 5.96 -0.83 23.97
N SER A 387 6.46 -0.20 22.90
CA SER A 387 6.20 1.21 22.57
C SER A 387 4.74 1.47 22.17
N VAL A 388 3.96 0.43 21.83
CA VAL A 388 2.56 0.52 21.42
C VAL A 388 1.63 0.06 22.54
N SER A 389 1.03 1.03 23.24
CA SER A 389 0.15 0.80 24.39
C SER A 389 -1.35 0.79 24.08
N ASP A 390 -1.75 1.25 22.89
CA ASP A 390 -3.14 1.26 22.44
C ASP A 390 -3.45 0.05 21.55
N GLU A 391 -4.25 -0.88 22.07
CA GLU A 391 -4.69 -2.10 21.37
C GLU A 391 -5.49 -1.79 20.10
N GLY A 392 -6.20 -0.66 20.07
CA GLY A 392 -6.94 -0.22 18.87
C GLY A 392 -6.02 0.19 17.73
N SER A 393 -4.80 0.64 18.04
CA SER A 393 -3.79 0.99 17.03
C SER A 393 -3.09 -0.26 16.49
N LEU A 394 -2.71 -1.19 17.37
CA LEU A 394 -2.13 -2.48 17.05
C LEU A 394 -2.47 -3.48 18.16
N ALA A 395 -3.18 -4.54 17.80
CA ALA A 395 -3.61 -5.57 18.74
C ALA A 395 -2.42 -6.20 19.48
N PHE A 396 -2.67 -6.68 20.68
CA PHE A 396 -1.68 -7.42 21.46
C PHE A 396 -1.60 -8.88 21.02
N ASP A 397 -2.74 -9.46 20.66
CA ASP A 397 -2.84 -10.84 20.20
C ASP A 397 -2.39 -10.98 18.75
N VAL A 398 -1.53 -11.97 18.50
CA VAL A 398 -1.04 -12.36 17.17
C VAL A 398 -1.45 -13.80 16.94
N VAL A 399 -2.19 -14.02 15.87
CA VAL A 399 -2.55 -15.37 15.41
C VAL A 399 -1.35 -15.94 14.66
N ILE A 400 -0.99 -17.18 14.99
CA ILE A 400 0.04 -17.98 14.31
C ILE A 400 -0.67 -19.20 13.73
N SER A 401 -0.44 -19.46 12.45
CA SER A 401 -1.03 -20.58 11.73
C SER A 401 0.03 -21.29 10.91
N PHE A 402 -0.11 -22.61 10.76
CA PHE A 402 0.73 -23.39 9.85
C PHE A 402 -0.09 -24.47 9.14
N ASP A 403 0.37 -24.81 7.94
CA ASP A 403 -0.04 -25.98 7.18
C ASP A 403 1.21 -26.58 6.55
N LEU A 404 1.40 -27.89 6.66
CA LEU A 404 2.58 -28.56 6.11
C LEU A 404 2.28 -29.97 5.62
N THR A 405 3.10 -30.41 4.67
CA THR A 405 3.19 -31.79 4.22
C THR A 405 4.59 -32.33 4.53
N ALA A 406 4.67 -33.52 5.09
CA ALA A 406 5.92 -34.21 5.39
C ALA A 406 5.94 -35.63 4.83
N THR A 407 7.13 -36.12 4.49
CA THR A 407 7.37 -37.50 4.08
C THR A 407 8.29 -38.20 5.07
N ARG A 408 8.03 -39.48 5.32
CA ARG A 408 8.91 -40.31 6.15
C ARG A 408 10.23 -40.57 5.40
N ALA A 409 11.36 -40.24 6.02
CA ALA A 409 12.68 -40.49 5.45
C ALA A 409 12.96 -41.99 5.41
N GLU A 410 13.46 -42.49 4.26
CA GLU A 410 13.81 -43.90 4.03
C GLU A 410 14.97 -44.41 4.90
#